data_AF-A0A2K5NRJ5-F1
#
_entry.id   AF-A0A2K5NRJ5-F1
#
_cell.length_a   1.000
_cell.length_b   1.000
_cell.length_c   1.000
_cell.angle_alpha   90.00
_cell.angle_beta   90.00
_cell.angle_gamma   90.00
#
_symmetry.space_group_name_H-M   'P 1'
#
loop_
_entity.id
_entity.type
_entity.pdbx_description
1 polymer ?
#
loop_
_entity_poly.entity_id
_entity_poly.type
_entity_poly.pdbx_seq_one_letter_code
_entity_poly.pdbx_strand_id
1 'polypeptide(L)'
;IINVPKTRGTFCKKCGKHQPHKVTQYKKGKDSLYAQGKRRYDRKQSGYGGQTKLECVEPNCRSKRMLAIKRCKHFELGGDKKRKGQVIQF
;
A
#
# COMPACT_ATOMS: atom_id res chain seq x y z
N ILE A 1 -18.44 2.27 -0.50
CA ILE A 1 -17.52 2.79 0.53
C ILE A 1 -17.12 1.63 1.43
N ILE A 2 -15.82 1.31 1.50
CA ILE A 2 -15.29 0.33 2.45
C ILE A 2 -14.68 1.10 3.62
N ASN A 3 -15.12 0.81 4.83
CA ASN A 3 -14.59 1.40 6.07
C ASN A 3 -13.82 0.35 6.86
N VAL A 4 -12.56 0.63 7.23
CA VAL A 4 -11.70 -0.24 8.05
C VAL A 4 -11.33 0.49 9.35
N PRO A 5 -11.37 -0.17 10.53
CA PRO A 5 -11.00 0.48 11.79
C PRO A 5 -9.49 0.81 11.86
N LYS A 6 -9.14 1.89 12.56
CA LYS A 6 -7.74 2.32 12.79
C LYS A 6 -6.95 1.35 13.69
N THR A 7 -7.63 0.51 14.46
CA THR A 7 -7.03 -0.53 15.31
C THR A 7 -7.72 -1.87 15.09
N ARG A 8 -6.95 -2.96 15.08
CA ARG A 8 -7.45 -4.32 14.92
C ARG A 8 -6.66 -5.29 15.81
N GLY A 9 -7.36 -6.09 16.60
CA GLY A 9 -6.77 -7.26 17.27
C GLY A 9 -6.44 -8.32 16.24
N THR A 10 -5.16 -8.61 16.01
CA THR A 10 -4.74 -9.70 15.12
C THR A 10 -3.51 -10.41 15.66
N PHE A 11 -3.24 -11.60 15.15
CA PHE A 11 -2.13 -12.41 15.56
C PHE A 11 -0.79 -11.75 15.18
N CYS A 12 0.03 -11.49 16.20
CA CYS A 12 1.39 -11.01 16.02
C CYS A 12 2.35 -12.20 15.95
N LYS A 13 2.95 -12.44 14.77
CA LYS A 13 3.91 -13.54 14.57
C LYS A 13 5.13 -13.45 15.49
N LYS A 14 5.55 -12.25 15.88
CA LYS A 14 6.70 -12.04 16.77
C LYS A 14 6.39 -12.33 18.23
N CYS A 15 5.18 -11.97 18.68
CA CYS A 15 4.78 -12.15 20.08
C CYS A 15 4.10 -13.51 20.34
N GLY A 16 3.78 -14.27 19.28
CA GLY A 16 3.05 -15.55 19.38
C GLY A 16 1.61 -15.42 19.89
N LYS A 17 1.08 -14.21 20.02
CA LYS A 17 -0.25 -13.94 20.59
C LYS A 17 -1.00 -12.86 19.83
N HIS A 18 -2.31 -12.79 20.04
CA HIS A 18 -3.14 -11.71 19.52
C HIS A 18 -2.80 -10.41 20.24
N GLN A 19 -2.55 -9.36 19.47
CA GLN A 19 -2.23 -8.03 19.96
C GLN A 19 -3.00 -6.97 19.18
N PRO A 20 -3.28 -5.81 19.78
CA PRO A 20 -3.83 -4.68 19.05
C PRO A 20 -2.78 -4.12 18.10
N HIS A 21 -3.13 -4.05 16.81
CA HIS A 21 -2.28 -3.47 15.77
C HIS A 21 -2.91 -2.18 15.24
N LYS A 22 -2.09 -1.15 15.05
CA LYS A 22 -2.48 0.06 14.32
C LYS A 22 -2.54 -0.26 12.82
N VAL A 23 -3.67 0.05 12.20
CA VAL A 23 -3.90 -0.12 10.78
C VAL A 23 -3.59 1.20 10.09
N THR A 24 -2.79 1.15 9.02
CA THR A 24 -2.43 2.32 8.21
C THR A 24 -2.54 1.97 6.74
N GLN A 25 -2.91 2.93 5.91
CA GLN A 25 -2.81 2.77 4.46
C GLN A 25 -1.33 2.72 4.05
N TYR A 26 -0.98 1.76 3.20
CA TYR A 26 0.35 1.73 2.60
C TYR A 26 0.46 2.82 1.53
N LYS A 27 1.61 3.51 1.51
CA LYS A 27 2.01 4.40 0.44
C LYS A 27 3.38 3.95 -0.05
N LYS A 28 3.56 3.89 -1.37
CA LYS A 28 4.86 3.69 -2.02
C LYS A 28 5.83 4.79 -1.56
N GLY A 29 7.06 4.40 -1.20
CA GLY A 29 8.16 5.34 -0.96
C GLY A 29 8.89 5.76 -2.25
N LYS A 30 9.76 6.78 -2.16
CA LYS A 30 10.59 7.23 -3.30
C LYS A 30 11.52 6.10 -3.77
N ASP A 31 11.66 5.97 -5.08
CA ASP A 31 12.56 4.98 -5.68
C ASP A 31 14.04 5.37 -5.46
N SER A 32 14.90 4.37 -5.22
CA SER A 32 16.34 4.58 -4.99
C SER A 32 17.13 4.58 -6.30
N LEU A 33 18.00 5.58 -6.48
CA LEU A 33 18.85 5.72 -7.67
C LEU A 33 19.97 4.68 -7.73
N TYR A 34 20.44 4.20 -6.59
CA TYR A 34 21.60 3.31 -6.49
C TYR A 34 21.26 1.83 -6.62
N ALA A 35 19.96 1.50 -6.75
CA ALA A 35 19.53 0.13 -7.01
C ALA A 35 20.17 -0.40 -8.30
N GLN A 36 20.61 -1.67 -8.29
CA GLN A 36 21.32 -2.27 -9.42
C GLN A 36 20.53 -2.18 -10.73
N GLY A 37 19.21 -2.36 -10.67
CA GLY A 37 18.33 -2.24 -11.83
C GLY A 37 18.33 -0.81 -12.41
N LYS A 38 18.29 0.21 -11.55
CA LYS A 38 18.34 1.61 -11.96
C LYS A 38 19.70 1.99 -12.56
N ARG A 39 20.80 1.62 -11.90
CA ARG A 39 22.16 1.81 -12.43
C ARG A 39 22.37 1.16 -13.81
N ARG A 40 21.88 -0.07 -13.99
CA ARG A 40 21.94 -0.78 -15.27
C ARG A 40 21.10 -0.08 -16.34
N TYR A 41 19.92 0.41 -15.97
CA TYR A 41 19.02 1.13 -16.87
C TYR A 41 19.61 2.46 -17.33
N ASP A 42 20.13 3.26 -16.40
CA ASP A 42 20.71 4.58 -16.71
C ASP A 42 21.92 4.45 -17.63
N ARG A 43 22.77 3.42 -17.43
CA ARG A 43 23.88 3.10 -18.34
C ARG A 43 23.43 2.60 -19.72
N LYS A 44 22.28 1.94 -19.82
CA LYS A 44 21.73 1.50 -21.11
C LYS A 44 21.06 2.65 -21.88
N GLN A 45 20.62 3.68 -21.16
CA GLN A 45 20.00 4.88 -21.73
C GLN A 45 21.03 5.95 -22.14
N SER A 46 22.29 5.85 -21.70
CA SER A 46 23.33 6.81 -22.08
C SER A 46 23.76 6.63 -23.54
N GLY A 47 23.96 7.74 -24.25
CA GLY A 47 24.38 7.77 -25.66
C GLY A 47 23.22 8.06 -26.62
N TYR A 48 23.46 7.87 -27.91
CA TYR A 48 22.45 8.04 -28.96
C TYR A 48 21.72 6.71 -29.21
N GLY A 49 20.40 6.74 -29.43
CA GLY A 49 19.61 5.51 -29.64
C GLY A 49 18.19 5.51 -29.07
N GLY A 50 17.75 6.60 -28.43
CA GLY A 50 16.38 6.77 -27.94
C GLY A 50 16.01 5.87 -26.75
N GLN A 51 14.72 5.74 -26.49
CA GLN A 51 14.20 4.99 -25.34
C GLN A 51 14.33 3.48 -25.52
N THR A 52 15.35 2.87 -24.92
CA THR A 52 15.67 1.42 -25.07
C THR A 52 14.83 0.45 -24.20
N LYS A 53 13.84 0.94 -23.43
CA LYS A 53 12.93 0.10 -22.62
C LYS A 53 11.61 0.83 -22.30
N LEU A 54 10.51 0.06 -22.27
CA LEU A 54 9.21 0.51 -21.76
C LEU A 54 9.21 0.51 -20.22
N GLU A 55 8.74 1.59 -19.61
CA GLU A 55 8.65 1.73 -18.15
C GLU A 55 7.37 1.06 -17.62
N CYS A 56 7.52 -0.01 -16.84
CA CYS A 56 6.45 -0.48 -15.97
C CYS A 56 6.70 0.05 -14.56
N VAL A 57 5.74 0.82 -14.07
CA VAL A 57 5.74 1.41 -12.74
C VAL A 57 5.07 0.42 -11.81
N GLU A 58 5.81 -0.19 -10.88
CA GLU A 58 5.36 -0.47 -9.52
C GLU A 58 6.55 -1.02 -8.69
N PRO A 59 6.52 -0.87 -7.35
CA PRO A 59 7.75 -0.69 -6.59
C PRO A 59 7.80 -1.43 -5.25
N ASN A 60 9.01 -1.41 -4.73
CA ASN A 60 9.54 -2.46 -3.89
C ASN A 60 9.02 -2.56 -2.44
N CYS A 61 9.21 -3.79 -1.96
CA CYS A 61 8.92 -4.38 -0.67
C CYS A 61 9.92 -3.98 0.45
N ARG A 62 9.40 -3.85 1.68
CA ARG A 62 10.04 -4.26 2.96
C ARG A 62 8.96 -4.52 4.02
N SER A 63 9.21 -5.49 4.90
CA SER A 63 8.17 -6.27 5.59
C SER A 63 7.40 -5.52 6.69
N LYS A 64 6.23 -5.03 6.30
CA LYS A 64 5.03 -4.91 7.13
C LYS A 64 4.17 -6.14 6.85
N ARG A 65 3.28 -6.57 7.77
CA ARG A 65 2.25 -7.56 7.38
C ARG A 65 1.25 -6.83 6.49
N MET A 66 1.54 -6.81 5.20
CA MET A 66 0.64 -6.26 4.20
C MET A 66 -0.51 -7.24 4.02
N LEU A 67 -1.72 -6.76 4.27
CA LEU A 67 -2.94 -7.49 3.97
C LEU A 67 -3.60 -6.78 2.81
N ALA A 68 -3.60 -7.42 1.63
CA ALA A 68 -4.33 -6.94 0.48
C ALA A 68 -5.84 -7.13 0.73
N ILE A 69 -6.62 -6.09 0.45
CA ILE A 69 -8.09 -6.15 0.43
C ILE A 69 -8.52 -6.21 -1.04
N LYS A 70 -9.73 -6.73 -1.31
CA LYS A 70 -10.34 -6.66 -2.65
C LYS A 70 -10.35 -5.22 -3.17
N ARG A 71 -10.27 -5.06 -4.49
CA ARG A 71 -10.33 -3.76 -5.17
C ARG A 71 -11.63 -3.04 -4.78
N CYS A 72 -11.52 -1.74 -4.48
CA CYS A 72 -12.66 -0.90 -4.14
C CYS A 72 -12.45 0.50 -4.71
N LYS A 73 -13.55 1.17 -5.07
CA LYS A 73 -13.52 2.53 -5.60
C LYS A 73 -13.27 3.58 -4.52
N HIS A 74 -13.83 3.36 -3.33
CA HIS A 74 -13.75 4.29 -2.21
C HIS A 74 -13.40 3.55 -0.92
N PHE A 75 -12.31 3.97 -0.29
CA PHE A 75 -11.73 3.38 0.91
C PHE A 75 -11.54 4.44 1.99
N GLU A 76 -12.03 4.14 3.19
CA GLU A 76 -11.94 5.01 4.36
C GLU A 76 -11.35 4.24 5.55
N LEU A 77 -10.51 4.93 6.32
CA LEU A 77 -9.88 4.37 7.51
C LEU A 77 -10.40 5.09 8.76
N GLY A 78 -11.23 4.39 9.53
CA GLY A 78 -11.83 4.89 10.77
C GLY A 78 -12.99 5.86 10.53
N GLY A 79 -13.78 5.63 9.47
CA GLY A 79 -15.03 6.35 9.26
C GLY A 79 -16.11 5.92 10.26
N ASP A 80 -17.24 6.61 10.24
CA ASP A 80 -18.35 6.34 11.15
C ASP A 80 -18.97 4.96 10.92
N LYS A 81 -19.33 4.31 12.03
CA LYS A 81 -20.08 3.06 11.97
C LYS A 81 -21.52 3.41 11.59
N LYS A 82 -22.05 2.72 10.57
CA LYS A 82 -23.45 2.85 10.19
C LYS A 82 -24.35 2.49 11.37
N ARG A 83 -25.24 3.40 11.75
CA ARG A 83 -26.27 3.16 12.77
C ARG A 83 -27.42 2.35 12.15
N LYS A 84 -27.99 1.42 12.90
CA LYS A 84 -29.16 0.65 12.43
C LYS A 84 -30.43 1.51 12.61
N GLY A 85 -31.30 1.52 11.59
CA GLY A 85 -32.64 2.10 11.69
C GLY A 85 -32.74 3.63 11.61
N GLN A 86 -31.68 4.35 11.24
CA GLN A 86 -31.79 5.79 11.01
C GLN A 86 -32.38 6.09 9.62
N VAL A 87 -33.41 6.92 9.61
CA VAL A 87 -33.90 7.58 8.40
C VAL A 87 -32.82 8.51 7.85
N ILE A 88 -32.56 8.38 6.56
CA ILE A 88 -31.63 9.25 5.84
C ILE A 88 -32.41 10.52 5.52
N GLN A 89 -31.90 11.70 5.92
CA GLN A 89 -32.49 12.98 5.51
C GLN A 89 -32.28 13.15 4.00
N PHE A 90 -33.36 13.48 3.29
CA PHE A 90 -33.36 13.83 1.87
C PHE A 90 -33.03 15.30 1.67
#